data_AF-A0A3M0BJK2-F1
#
_entry.id   AF-A0A3M0BJK2-F1
#
_cell.length_a   1.000
_cell.length_b   1.000
_cell.length_c   1.000
_cell.angle_alpha   90.00
_cell.angle_beta   90.00
_cell.angle_gamma   90.00
#
_symmetry.space_group_name_H-M   'P 1'
#
loop_
_entity.id
_entity.type
_entity.pdbx_description
1 polymer ?
#
loop_
_entity_poly.entity_id
_entity_poly.type
_entity_poly.pdbx_seq_one_letter_code
_entity_poly.pdbx_strand_id
1 'polypeptide(L)'
;MEKKTVIEEIKNLLSLIESYKEEATDLNIKKEGFFAVKNHLKSAVDESKDAVETILNNINKTILNLEEILKLKDMLSDDNKEIKDKIDSLAKETISLLTDSLTKLEFQDIVGQRLNKVLSFIEDIEKSILKVLLILGIDEESSKEKKEELKKKLEEIEWKKEVSQDDVDDILKEFGL
;
A
#
# COMPACT_ATOMS: atom_id res chain seq x y z
N MET A 1 -10.73 -54.07 6.35
CA MET A 1 -11.09 -52.71 6.81
C MET A 1 -10.91 -52.70 8.32
N GLU A 2 -9.79 -52.16 8.79
CA GLU A 2 -9.53 -52.02 10.23
C GLU A 2 -10.58 -51.06 10.81
N LYS A 3 -11.38 -51.55 11.76
CA LYS A 3 -12.20 -50.67 12.60
C LYS A 3 -11.22 -49.89 13.48
N LYS A 4 -10.86 -48.68 13.07
CA LYS A 4 -10.27 -47.72 14.00
C LYS A 4 -11.19 -47.63 15.21
N THR A 5 -10.63 -47.74 16.40
CA THR A 5 -11.43 -47.55 17.61
C THR A 5 -11.90 -46.09 17.64
N VAL A 6 -13.11 -45.83 18.14
CA VAL A 6 -13.64 -44.46 18.31
C VAL A 6 -12.62 -43.57 19.06
N ILE A 7 -11.84 -44.16 19.96
CA ILE A 7 -10.75 -43.50 20.70
C ILE A 7 -9.62 -43.04 19.78
N GLU A 8 -9.23 -43.81 18.76
CA GLU A 8 -8.22 -43.39 17.78
C GLU A 8 -8.74 -42.29 16.85
N GLU A 9 -10.02 -42.32 16.48
CA GLU A 9 -10.62 -41.22 15.71
C GLU A 9 -10.68 -39.94 16.54
N ILE A 10 -11.06 -40.01 17.81
CA ILE A 10 -11.04 -38.87 18.74
C ILE A 10 -9.61 -38.31 18.90
N LYS A 11 -8.60 -39.17 19.06
CA LYS A 11 -7.19 -38.72 19.16
C LYS A 11 -6.70 -38.04 17.88
N ASN A 12 -7.06 -38.55 16.71
CA ASN A 12 -6.69 -37.93 15.44
C ASN A 12 -7.38 -36.57 15.27
N LEU A 13 -8.65 -36.45 15.66
CA LEU A 13 -9.36 -35.17 15.66
C LEU A 13 -8.73 -34.17 16.64
N LEU A 14 -8.34 -34.62 17.84
CA LEU A 14 -7.68 -33.77 18.83
C LEU A 14 -6.35 -33.20 18.31
N SER A 15 -5.52 -34.07 17.71
CA SER A 15 -4.27 -33.66 17.07
C SER A 15 -4.50 -32.67 15.92
N LEU A 16 -5.56 -32.87 15.14
CA LEU A 16 -5.89 -31.97 14.03
C LEU A 16 -6.33 -30.59 14.56
N ILE A 17 -7.13 -30.55 15.63
CA ILE A 17 -7.56 -29.31 16.29
C ILE A 17 -6.36 -28.56 16.89
N GLU A 18 -5.43 -29.26 17.53
CA GLU A 18 -4.20 -28.66 18.06
C GLU A 18 -3.36 -28.04 16.94
N SER A 19 -3.18 -28.74 15.82
CA SER A 19 -2.49 -28.23 14.62
C SER A 19 -3.16 -26.96 14.08
N TYR A 20 -4.49 -26.95 13.97
CA TYR A 20 -5.23 -25.77 13.50
C TYR A 20 -5.10 -24.57 14.45
N LYS A 21 -5.06 -24.81 15.77
CA LYS A 21 -4.87 -23.75 16.75
C LYS A 21 -3.47 -23.12 16.66
N GLU A 22 -2.46 -23.93 16.38
CA GLU A 22 -1.09 -23.46 16.17
C GLU A 22 -0.98 -22.63 14.88
N GLU A 23 -1.58 -23.09 13.78
CA GLU A 23 -1.67 -22.33 12.52
C GLU A 23 -2.45 -21.01 12.67
N ALA A 24 -3.54 -20.99 13.45
CA ALA A 24 -4.29 -19.77 13.74
C ALA A 24 -3.44 -18.73 14.48
N THR A 25 -2.61 -19.19 15.42
CA THR A 25 -1.72 -18.32 16.19
C THR A 25 -0.63 -17.73 15.28
N ASP A 26 -0.04 -18.55 14.41
CA ASP A 26 0.93 -18.11 13.39
C ASP A 26 0.32 -17.13 12.38
N LEU A 27 -0.93 -17.35 11.96
CA LEU A 27 -1.69 -16.41 11.11
C LEU A 27 -1.91 -15.06 11.80
N ASN A 28 -2.18 -15.03 13.10
CA ASN A 28 -2.34 -13.80 13.85
C ASN A 28 -1.04 -12.99 13.92
N ILE A 29 0.11 -13.65 14.08
CA ILE A 29 1.43 -12.99 14.04
C ILE A 29 1.73 -12.44 12.63
N LYS A 30 1.49 -13.25 11.59
CA LYS A 30 1.72 -12.83 10.20
C LYS A 30 0.86 -11.63 9.79
N LYS A 31 -0.35 -11.55 10.32
CA LYS A 31 -1.28 -10.43 10.10
C LYS A 31 -0.71 -9.09 10.55
N GLU A 32 -0.07 -9.00 11.72
CA GLU A 32 0.62 -7.77 12.14
C GLU A 32 1.72 -7.37 11.14
N GLY A 33 2.45 -8.37 10.61
CA GLY A 33 3.42 -8.18 9.54
C GLY A 33 2.79 -7.63 8.25
N PHE A 34 1.62 -8.12 7.85
CA PHE A 34 0.88 -7.59 6.70
C PHE A 34 0.45 -6.13 6.90
N PHE A 35 0.00 -5.78 8.11
CA PHE A 35 -0.36 -4.39 8.43
C PHE A 35 0.84 -3.45 8.34
N ALA A 36 2.00 -3.87 8.88
CA ALA A 36 3.24 -3.12 8.77
C ALA A 36 3.65 -2.92 7.29
N VAL A 37 3.58 -3.97 6.47
CA VAL A 37 3.89 -3.91 5.04
C VAL A 37 2.92 -2.99 4.30
N LYS A 38 1.61 -3.04 4.59
CA LYS A 38 0.61 -2.14 4.03
C LYS A 38 0.96 -0.67 4.31
N ASN A 39 1.27 -0.35 5.56
CA ASN A 39 1.60 1.01 5.96
C ASN A 39 2.91 1.49 5.31
N HIS A 40 3.94 0.64 5.28
CA HIS A 40 5.19 0.99 4.59
C HIS A 40 5.00 1.24 3.10
N LEU A 41 4.20 0.41 2.42
CA LEU A 41 3.88 0.62 1.01
C LEU A 41 3.08 1.89 0.79
N LYS A 42 2.11 2.19 1.66
CA LYS A 42 1.32 3.43 1.60
C LYS A 42 2.21 4.66 1.77
N SER A 43 3.06 4.69 2.80
CA SER A 43 4.03 5.75 2.99
C SER A 43 4.98 5.90 1.80
N ALA A 44 5.50 4.80 1.25
CA ALA A 44 6.38 4.86 0.08
C ALA A 44 5.68 5.42 -1.17
N VAL A 45 4.39 5.12 -1.36
CA VAL A 45 3.57 5.69 -2.45
C VAL A 45 3.41 7.19 -2.27
N ASP A 46 3.07 7.62 -1.05
CA ASP A 46 2.81 9.03 -0.75
C ASP A 46 4.11 9.86 -0.81
N GLU A 47 5.19 9.38 -0.19
CA GLU A 47 6.53 9.99 -0.29
C GLU A 47 7.01 10.09 -1.74
N SER A 48 6.75 9.05 -2.56
CA SER A 48 7.09 9.08 -3.98
C SER A 48 6.27 10.10 -4.75
N LYS A 49 4.99 10.32 -4.40
CA LYS A 49 4.15 11.35 -5.04
C LYS A 49 4.64 12.74 -4.70
N ASP A 50 4.89 13.00 -3.42
CA ASP A 50 5.37 14.29 -2.93
C ASP A 50 6.72 14.65 -3.56
N ALA A 51 7.63 13.69 -3.68
CA ALA A 51 8.91 13.86 -4.34
C ALA A 51 8.75 14.24 -5.82
N VAL A 52 7.84 13.59 -6.54
CA VAL A 52 7.59 13.89 -7.96
C VAL A 52 6.93 15.25 -8.14
N GLU A 53 5.95 15.60 -7.32
CA GLU A 53 5.34 16.94 -7.34
C GLU A 53 6.40 18.02 -7.10
N THR A 54 7.29 17.80 -6.14
CA THR A 54 8.43 18.70 -5.87
C THR A 54 9.36 18.84 -7.07
N ILE A 55 9.70 17.72 -7.74
CA ILE A 55 10.54 17.74 -8.94
C ILE A 55 9.85 18.50 -10.07
N LEU A 56 8.56 18.27 -10.30
CA LEU A 56 7.79 18.98 -11.34
C LEU A 56 7.76 20.49 -11.07
N ASN A 57 7.53 20.89 -9.82
CA ASN A 57 7.56 22.29 -9.40
C ASN A 57 8.95 22.92 -9.61
N ASN A 58 10.02 22.19 -9.30
CA ASN A 58 11.38 22.64 -9.53
C ASN A 58 11.69 22.79 -11.03
N ILE A 59 11.30 21.81 -11.86
CA ILE A 59 11.47 21.88 -13.31
C ILE A 59 10.76 23.12 -13.88
N ASN A 60 9.49 23.33 -13.51
CA ASN A 60 8.72 24.48 -13.97
C ASN A 60 9.37 25.82 -13.57
N LYS A 61 9.83 25.94 -12.32
CA LYS A 61 10.58 27.13 -11.87
C LYS A 61 11.87 27.33 -12.64
N THR A 62 12.63 26.26 -12.91
CA THR A 62 13.86 26.35 -13.70
C THR A 62 13.59 26.79 -15.13
N ILE A 63 12.51 26.30 -15.77
CA ILE A 63 12.11 26.74 -17.11
C ILE A 63 11.79 28.25 -17.11
N LEU A 64 10.99 28.73 -16.15
CA LEU A 64 10.66 30.15 -16.03
C LEU A 64 11.92 31.03 -15.83
N ASN A 65 12.86 30.57 -15.00
CA ASN A 65 14.13 31.27 -14.80
C ASN A 65 14.98 31.30 -16.08
N LEU A 66 14.98 30.22 -16.87
CA LEU A 66 15.69 30.18 -18.16
C LEU A 66 15.04 31.12 -19.19
N GLU A 67 13.71 31.22 -19.22
CA GLU A 67 13.00 32.20 -20.05
C GLU A 67 13.35 33.63 -19.65
N GLU A 68 13.48 33.92 -18.35
CA GLU A 68 13.91 35.22 -17.86
C GLU A 68 15.38 35.52 -18.24
N ILE A 69 16.28 34.54 -18.11
CA ILE A 69 17.68 34.66 -18.56
C ILE A 69 17.74 34.96 -20.06
N LEU A 70 16.90 34.31 -20.87
CA LEU A 70 16.81 34.57 -22.31
C LEU A 70 16.31 35.98 -22.62
N LYS A 71 15.38 36.54 -21.82
CA LYS A 71 14.97 37.95 -21.96
C LYS A 71 16.09 38.92 -21.55
N LEU A 72 16.79 38.64 -20.46
CA LEU A 72 17.92 39.45 -19.99
C LEU A 72 19.10 39.42 -20.98
N LYS A 73 19.30 38.31 -21.70
CA LYS A 73 20.27 38.20 -22.80
C LYS A 73 20.05 39.28 -23.85
N ASP A 74 18.79 39.55 -24.19
CA ASP A 74 18.44 40.54 -25.22
C ASP A 74 18.72 41.99 -24.77
N MET A 75 18.88 42.22 -23.45
CA MET A 75 19.28 43.51 -22.88
C MET A 75 20.80 43.75 -22.88
N LEU A 76 21.61 42.72 -23.17
CA LEU A 76 23.06 42.88 -23.29
C LEU A 76 23.42 43.66 -24.56
N SER A 77 24.49 44.48 -24.51
CA SER A 77 25.02 45.15 -25.70
C SER A 77 25.47 44.16 -26.78
N ASP A 78 25.41 44.57 -28.05
CA ASP A 78 25.74 43.72 -29.21
C ASP A 78 27.22 43.33 -29.31
N ASP A 79 28.11 44.05 -28.63
CA ASP A 79 29.52 43.70 -28.50
C ASP A 79 29.73 42.37 -27.76
N ASN A 80 28.71 41.88 -27.05
CA ASN A 80 28.72 40.61 -26.30
C ASN A 80 28.12 39.44 -27.09
N LYS A 81 28.15 39.48 -28.43
CA LYS A 81 27.50 38.47 -29.29
C LYS A 81 27.87 37.02 -28.93
N GLU A 82 29.14 36.75 -28.68
CA GLU A 82 29.61 35.39 -28.29
C GLU A 82 28.98 34.92 -26.96
N ILE A 83 28.82 35.84 -25.99
CA ILE A 83 28.16 35.55 -24.71
C ILE A 83 26.67 35.31 -24.93
N LYS A 84 26.01 36.12 -25.77
CA LYS A 84 24.60 35.94 -26.12
C LYS A 84 24.37 34.55 -26.75
N ASP A 85 25.18 34.16 -27.73
CA ASP A 85 25.06 32.87 -28.41
C ASP A 85 25.29 31.69 -27.44
N LYS A 86 26.23 31.83 -26.50
CA LYS A 86 26.50 30.81 -25.48
C LYS A 86 25.37 30.66 -24.48
N ILE A 87 24.77 31.77 -24.02
CA ILE A 87 23.58 31.75 -23.15
C ILE A 87 22.42 31.07 -23.86
N ASP A 88 22.20 31.41 -25.14
CA ASP A 88 21.11 30.85 -25.95
C ASP A 88 21.25 29.32 -26.11
N SER A 89 22.47 28.86 -26.43
CA SER A 89 22.77 27.43 -26.54
C SER A 89 22.55 26.68 -25.23
N LEU A 90 23.11 27.18 -24.12
CA LEU A 90 23.00 26.53 -22.82
C LEU A 90 21.56 26.50 -22.31
N ALA A 91 20.80 27.58 -22.51
CA ALA A 91 19.41 27.64 -22.11
C ALA A 91 18.55 26.64 -22.91
N LYS A 92 18.73 26.57 -24.23
CA LYS A 92 18.04 25.59 -25.09
C LYS A 92 18.37 24.15 -24.72
N GLU A 93 19.65 23.85 -24.50
CA GLU A 93 20.09 22.53 -24.05
C GLU A 93 19.46 22.16 -22.71
N THR A 94 19.46 23.09 -21.75
CA THR A 94 18.87 22.87 -20.43
C THR A 94 17.36 22.65 -20.51
N ILE A 95 16.63 23.46 -21.31
CA ILE A 95 15.20 23.27 -21.55
C ILE A 95 14.94 21.88 -22.14
N SER A 96 15.73 21.45 -23.13
CA SER A 96 15.58 20.12 -23.72
C SER A 96 15.74 19.00 -22.68
N LEU A 97 16.76 19.08 -21.81
CA LEU A 97 16.98 18.09 -20.75
C LEU A 97 15.85 18.09 -19.71
N LEU A 98 15.30 19.25 -19.39
CA LEU A 98 14.17 19.40 -18.48
C LEU A 98 12.88 18.82 -19.08
N THR A 99 12.63 19.05 -20.38
CA THR A 99 11.50 18.46 -21.10
C THR A 99 11.62 16.94 -21.17
N ASP A 100 12.79 16.39 -21.47
CA ASP A 100 13.03 14.94 -21.44
C ASP A 100 12.79 14.35 -20.05
N SER A 101 13.14 15.10 -19.00
CA SER A 101 12.92 14.69 -17.61
C SER A 101 11.42 14.69 -17.26
N LEU A 102 10.68 15.72 -17.69
CA LEU A 102 9.21 15.78 -17.59
C LEU A 102 8.55 14.56 -18.23
N THR A 103 8.94 14.22 -19.47
CA THR A 103 8.38 13.05 -20.17
C THR A 103 8.65 11.74 -19.44
N LYS A 104 9.83 11.58 -18.82
CA LYS A 104 10.13 10.38 -18.01
C LYS A 104 9.26 10.29 -16.75
N LEU A 105 8.83 11.42 -16.20
CA LEU A 105 7.94 11.47 -15.03
C LEU A 105 6.49 11.11 -15.37
N GLU A 106 6.08 11.11 -16.64
CA GLU A 106 4.71 10.76 -17.06
C GLU A 106 4.31 9.33 -16.63
N PHE A 107 5.28 8.43 -16.47
CA PHE A 107 5.03 7.06 -15.98
C PHE A 107 4.72 6.98 -14.48
N GLN A 108 4.94 8.04 -13.71
CA GLN A 108 4.77 8.02 -12.27
C GLN A 108 3.31 7.81 -11.86
N ASP A 109 2.35 8.37 -12.60
CA ASP A 109 0.93 8.12 -12.32
C ASP A 109 0.58 6.63 -12.49
N ILE A 110 1.12 5.98 -13.54
CA ILE A 110 0.93 4.53 -13.77
C ILE A 110 1.55 3.72 -12.62
N VAL A 111 2.72 4.12 -12.12
CA VAL A 111 3.36 3.48 -10.96
C VAL A 111 2.50 3.64 -9.72
N GLY A 112 1.99 4.85 -9.44
CA GLY A 112 1.08 5.10 -8.33
C GLY A 112 -0.19 4.26 -8.40
N GLN A 113 -0.81 4.15 -9.58
CA GLN A 113 -1.98 3.30 -9.80
C GLN A 113 -1.68 1.80 -9.57
N ARG A 114 -0.51 1.31 -10.02
CA ARG A 114 -0.10 -0.08 -9.80
C ARG A 114 0.13 -0.37 -8.32
N LEU A 115 0.78 0.53 -7.60
CA LEU A 115 0.98 0.40 -6.16
C LEU A 115 -0.34 0.44 -5.39
N ASN A 116 -1.28 1.30 -5.79
CA ASN A 116 -2.63 1.30 -5.20
C ASN A 116 -3.34 -0.05 -5.39
N LYS A 117 -3.19 -0.71 -6.55
CA LYS A 117 -3.74 -2.06 -6.76
C LYS A 117 -3.10 -3.10 -5.83
N VAL A 118 -1.80 -3.00 -5.60
CA VAL A 118 -1.09 -3.86 -4.65
C VAL A 118 -1.58 -3.61 -3.22
N LEU A 119 -1.78 -2.35 -2.83
CA LEU A 119 -2.37 -2.00 -1.53
C LEU A 119 -3.76 -2.60 -1.35
N SER A 120 -4.66 -2.46 -2.32
CA SER A 120 -5.99 -3.07 -2.25
C SER A 120 -5.93 -4.60 -2.17
N PHE A 121 -5.01 -5.24 -2.88
CA PHE A 121 -4.82 -6.69 -2.78
C PHE A 121 -4.35 -7.11 -1.38
N ILE A 122 -3.46 -6.34 -0.76
CA ILE A 122 -3.01 -6.59 0.62
C ILE A 122 -4.17 -6.41 1.62
N GLU A 123 -5.02 -5.40 1.42
CA GLU A 123 -6.23 -5.19 2.22
C GLU A 123 -7.21 -6.37 2.10
N ASP A 124 -7.38 -6.93 0.91
CA ASP A 124 -8.23 -8.11 0.69
C ASP A 124 -7.67 -9.37 1.38
N ILE A 125 -6.34 -9.54 1.37
CA ILE A 125 -5.66 -10.60 2.12
C ILE A 125 -5.88 -10.41 3.63
N GLU A 126 -5.70 -9.18 4.13
CA GLU A 126 -5.90 -8.85 5.55
C GLU A 126 -7.31 -9.19 6.00
N LYS A 127 -8.33 -8.78 5.22
CA LYS A 127 -9.72 -9.15 5.46
C LYS A 127 -9.88 -10.67 5.50
N SER A 128 -9.33 -11.39 4.52
CA SER A 128 -9.44 -12.84 4.44
C SER A 128 -8.81 -13.55 5.66
N ILE A 129 -7.64 -13.11 6.11
CA ILE A 129 -6.98 -13.62 7.32
C ILE A 129 -7.86 -13.37 8.55
N LEU A 130 -8.42 -12.15 8.68
CA LEU A 130 -9.32 -11.83 9.78
C LEU A 130 -10.57 -12.72 9.78
N LYS A 131 -11.17 -13.00 8.61
CA LYS A 131 -12.30 -13.92 8.51
C LYS A 131 -11.94 -15.32 9.00
N VAL A 132 -10.76 -15.82 8.63
CA VAL A 132 -10.26 -17.14 9.06
C VAL A 132 -10.06 -17.17 10.58
N LEU A 133 -9.40 -16.15 11.15
CA LEU A 133 -9.22 -16.04 12.60
C LEU A 133 -10.56 -15.99 13.33
N LEU A 134 -11.51 -15.20 12.85
CA LEU A 134 -12.85 -15.10 13.41
C LEU A 134 -13.61 -16.43 13.41
N ILE A 135 -13.52 -17.20 12.32
CA ILE A 135 -14.14 -18.52 12.23
C ILE A 135 -13.48 -19.50 13.22
N LEU A 136 -12.16 -19.44 13.38
CA LEU A 136 -11.40 -20.32 14.27
C LEU A 136 -11.55 -19.97 15.75
N GLY A 137 -11.80 -18.70 16.09
CA GLY A 137 -12.05 -18.24 17.47
C GLY A 137 -13.44 -18.58 18.00
N ILE A 138 -14.36 -18.99 17.12
CA ILE A 138 -15.70 -19.43 17.52
C ILE A 138 -15.68 -20.92 17.85
N ASP A 139 -15.87 -21.23 19.13
CA ASP A 139 -16.09 -22.59 19.58
C ASP A 139 -17.46 -23.13 19.09
N GLU A 140 -17.61 -24.43 18.85
CA GLU A 140 -18.88 -24.98 18.33
C GLU A 140 -20.06 -24.76 19.30
N GLU A 141 -19.78 -24.68 20.60
CA GLU A 141 -20.72 -24.37 21.71
C GLU A 141 -21.14 -22.89 21.79
N SER A 142 -20.56 -22.02 20.97
CA SER A 142 -20.98 -20.62 20.88
C SER A 142 -22.47 -20.50 20.56
N SER A 143 -23.16 -19.61 21.29
CA SER A 143 -24.60 -19.38 21.10
C SER A 143 -24.90 -18.96 19.66
N LYS A 144 -26.11 -19.29 19.18
CA LYS A 144 -26.60 -18.81 17.87
C LYS A 144 -26.42 -17.29 17.71
N GLU A 145 -26.59 -16.54 18.80
CA GLU A 145 -26.40 -15.08 18.81
C GLU A 145 -24.95 -14.68 18.48
N LYS A 146 -23.93 -15.33 19.05
CA LYS A 146 -22.52 -15.08 18.70
C LYS A 146 -22.20 -15.39 17.25
N LYS A 147 -22.81 -16.44 16.68
CA LYS A 147 -22.65 -16.79 15.25
C LYS A 147 -23.33 -15.76 14.33
N GLU A 148 -24.50 -15.24 14.74
CA GLU A 148 -25.22 -14.19 14.02
C GLU A 148 -24.47 -12.84 14.08
N GLU A 149 -23.89 -12.52 15.23
CA GLU A 149 -23.08 -11.32 15.46
C GLU A 149 -21.78 -11.35 14.65
N LEU A 150 -21.12 -12.50 14.57
CA LEU A 150 -19.96 -12.69 13.69
C LEU A 150 -20.33 -12.45 12.22
N LYS A 151 -21.47 -12.97 11.76
CA LYS A 151 -21.92 -12.74 10.37
C LYS A 151 -22.09 -11.25 10.08
N LYS A 152 -22.71 -10.50 11.00
CA LYS A 152 -22.84 -9.05 10.86
C LYS A 152 -21.49 -8.35 10.81
N LYS A 153 -20.55 -8.72 11.68
CA LYS A 153 -19.19 -8.15 11.67
C LYS A 153 -18.40 -8.50 10.41
N LEU A 154 -18.54 -9.72 9.88
CA LEU A 154 -17.95 -10.14 8.61
C LEU A 154 -18.49 -9.33 7.43
N GLU A 155 -19.80 -9.07 7.42
CA GLU A 155 -20.44 -8.19 6.44
C GLU A 155 -19.91 -6.76 6.59
N GLU A 156 -19.86 -6.20 7.79
CA GLU A 156 -19.31 -4.86 8.04
C GLU A 156 -17.85 -4.72 7.58
N ILE A 157 -17.01 -5.72 7.82
CA ILE A 157 -15.61 -5.76 7.35
C ILE A 157 -15.52 -5.82 5.82
N GLU A 158 -16.43 -6.54 5.15
CA GLU A 158 -16.49 -6.57 3.69
C GLU A 158 -16.79 -5.18 3.12
N TRP A 159 -17.73 -4.45 3.72
CA TRP A 159 -18.14 -3.12 3.28
C TRP A 159 -17.18 -2.00 3.70
N LYS A 160 -16.35 -2.21 4.72
CA LYS A 160 -15.33 -1.23 5.12
C LYS A 160 -14.25 -1.10 4.04
N LYS A 161 -14.02 0.14 3.61
CA LYS A 161 -13.01 0.48 2.59
C LYS A 161 -11.58 0.35 3.13
N GLU A 162 -11.40 0.66 4.41
CA GLU A 162 -10.13 0.53 5.12
C GLU A 162 -10.42 -0.14 6.46
N VAL A 163 -9.57 -1.10 6.85
CA VAL A 163 -9.65 -1.80 8.13
C VAL A 163 -8.40 -1.39 8.92
N SER A 164 -8.60 -0.81 10.11
CA SER A 164 -7.52 -0.41 10.99
C SER A 164 -7.08 -1.58 11.89
N GLN A 165 -5.86 -1.51 12.43
CA GLN A 165 -5.38 -2.50 13.39
C GLN A 165 -6.20 -2.46 14.68
N ASP A 166 -6.63 -1.28 15.13
CA ASP A 166 -7.50 -1.13 16.30
C ASP A 166 -8.87 -1.81 16.10
N ASP A 167 -9.50 -1.60 14.94
CA ASP A 167 -10.77 -2.26 14.58
C ASP A 167 -10.64 -3.79 14.67
N VAL A 168 -9.51 -4.26 14.21
CA VAL A 168 -9.17 -5.66 14.09
C VAL A 168 -8.88 -6.30 15.45
N ASP A 169 -8.13 -5.60 16.31
CA ASP A 169 -7.78 -6.07 17.64
C ASP A 169 -9.00 -6.07 18.57
N ASP A 170 -9.89 -5.08 18.42
CA ASP A 170 -11.17 -5.05 19.14
C ASP A 170 -12.08 -6.21 18.72
N ILE A 171 -12.12 -6.53 17.43
CA ILE A 171 -12.85 -7.68 16.92
C ILE A 171 -12.26 -8.99 17.45
N LEU A 172 -10.96 -9.20 17.41
CA LEU A 172 -10.34 -10.44 17.91
C LEU A 172 -10.59 -10.65 19.42
N LYS A 173 -10.43 -9.59 20.23
CA LYS A 173 -10.69 -9.64 21.68
C LYS A 173 -12.11 -10.09 22.02
N GLU A 174 -13.12 -9.62 21.29
CA GLU A 174 -14.51 -10.02 21.52
C GLU A 174 -14.76 -11.51 21.28
N PHE A 175 -13.98 -12.12 20.38
CA PHE A 175 -14.05 -13.56 20.08
C PHE A 175 -13.01 -14.40 20.84
N GLY A 176 -12.28 -13.79 21.78
CA GLY A 176 -11.36 -14.51 22.67
C GLY A 176 -10.03 -14.91 22.01
N LEU A 177 -9.62 -14.19 20.98
CA LEU A 177 -8.34 -14.33 20.27
C LEU A 177 -7.41 -13.14 20.51
#